data_AF-A0AB38BLD4-F1
#
_entry.id   AF-A0AB38BLD4-F1
#
_cell.length_a   1.000
_cell.length_b   1.000
_cell.length_c   1.000
_cell.angle_alpha   90.00
_cell.angle_beta   90.00
_cell.angle_gamma   90.00
#
_symmetry.space_group_name_H-M   'P 1'
#
loop_
_entity.id
_entity.type
_entity.pdbx_description
1 polymer ?
#
loop_
_entity_poly.entity_id
_entity_poly.type
_entity_poly.pdbx_seq_one_letter_code
_entity_poly.pdbx_strand_id
1 'polypeptide(L)'
;MAFSNEFYDYLEELPEKWELLPNDDIRIIKLHALAGVEVGKKISGYERKIKPIHIFKDGVLVMTAQRIGEAEECVNSKRDSIYKCLRGERRSVKGYTFEYAERGGCN
;
A
#
# COMPACT_ATOMS: atom_id res chain seq x y z
N MET A 1 -6.58 -23.01 26.86
CA MET A 1 -5.40 -22.12 26.83
C MET A 1 -5.80 -20.86 27.58
N ALA A 2 -5.04 -20.48 28.61
CA ALA A 2 -5.26 -19.21 29.30
C ALA A 2 -4.43 -18.12 28.60
N PHE A 3 -5.03 -16.97 28.33
CA PHE A 3 -4.32 -15.81 27.77
C PHE A 3 -3.51 -15.10 28.86
N SER A 4 -2.52 -14.28 28.47
CA SER A 4 -1.72 -13.50 29.43
C SER A 4 -2.56 -12.42 30.12
N ASN A 5 -2.17 -11.98 31.31
CA ASN A 5 -2.82 -10.83 31.97
C ASN A 5 -2.76 -9.57 31.09
N GLU A 6 -1.66 -9.38 30.36
CA GLU A 6 -1.49 -8.29 29.39
C GLU A 6 -2.56 -8.29 28.28
N PHE A 7 -3.05 -9.46 27.87
CA PHE A 7 -4.14 -9.57 26.92
C PHE A 7 -5.46 -9.03 27.49
N TYR A 8 -5.76 -9.37 28.75
CA TYR A 8 -6.99 -8.93 29.42
C TYR A 8 -6.95 -7.43 29.75
N ASP A 9 -5.82 -6.94 30.26
CA ASP A 9 -5.61 -5.50 30.51
C ASP A 9 -5.81 -4.71 29.22
N TYR A 10 -5.25 -5.19 28.10
CA TYR A 10 -5.40 -4.52 26.81
C TYR A 10 -6.82 -4.60 26.24
N LEU A 11 -7.56 -5.68 26.52
CA LEU A 11 -8.96 -5.83 26.11
C LEU A 11 -9.86 -4.80 26.82
N GLU A 12 -9.57 -4.46 28.07
CA GLU A 12 -10.31 -3.44 28.84
C GLU A 12 -10.01 -2.01 28.35
N GLU A 13 -8.82 -1.78 27.78
CA GLU A 13 -8.44 -0.49 27.17
C GLU A 13 -9.07 -0.27 25.78
N LEU A 14 -9.63 -1.31 25.16
CA LEU A 14 -10.24 -1.22 23.84
C LEU A 14 -11.59 -0.50 23.89
N PRO A 15 -11.96 0.22 22.81
CA PRO A 15 -13.28 0.83 22.73
C PRO A 15 -14.39 -0.24 22.74
N GLU A 16 -15.56 0.12 23.27
CA GLU A 16 -16.75 -0.76 23.42
C GLU A 16 -17.17 -1.52 22.15
N LYS A 17 -16.75 -1.06 20.97
CA LYS A 17 -17.05 -1.64 19.65
C LYS A 17 -15.80 -2.02 18.87
N TRP A 18 -14.74 -2.45 19.56
CA TRP A 18 -13.47 -2.83 18.93
C TRP A 18 -13.65 -3.93 17.87
N GLU A 19 -14.64 -4.82 18.02
CA GLU A 19 -14.96 -5.87 17.05
C GLU A 19 -15.37 -5.33 15.66
N LEU A 20 -15.81 -4.07 15.58
CA LEU A 20 -16.15 -3.41 14.32
C LEU A 20 -14.94 -2.77 13.63
N LEU A 21 -13.78 -2.76 14.29
CA LEU A 21 -12.58 -2.19 13.72
C LEU A 21 -12.04 -3.09 12.60
N PRO A 22 -11.47 -2.51 11.54
CA PRO A 22 -10.83 -3.28 10.48
C PRO A 22 -9.66 -4.12 11.02
N ASN A 23 -9.41 -5.28 10.39
CA ASN A 23 -8.31 -6.17 10.80
C ASN A 23 -6.90 -5.56 10.63
N ASP A 24 -6.77 -4.48 9.84
CA ASP A 24 -5.53 -3.72 9.69
C ASP A 24 -5.43 -2.51 10.67
N ASP A 25 -6.42 -2.32 11.54
CA ASP A 25 -6.34 -1.37 12.65
C ASP A 25 -5.27 -1.82 13.65
N ILE A 26 -4.41 -0.90 14.06
CA ILE A 26 -3.27 -1.17 14.95
C ILE A 26 -3.70 -1.81 16.28
N ARG A 27 -4.92 -1.51 16.74
CA ARG A 27 -5.49 -2.07 17.97
C ARG A 27 -5.81 -3.55 17.83
N ILE A 28 -6.38 -3.92 16.69
CA ILE A 28 -6.74 -5.31 16.37
C ILE A 28 -5.48 -6.14 16.12
N ILE A 29 -4.49 -5.56 15.43
CA ILE A 29 -3.18 -6.19 15.25
C ILE A 29 -2.52 -6.50 16.59
N LYS A 30 -2.51 -5.54 17.53
CA LYS A 30 -1.95 -5.73 18.87
C LYS A 30 -2.72 -6.78 19.68
N LEU A 31 -4.05 -6.77 19.63
CA LEU A 31 -4.90 -7.77 20.31
C LEU A 31 -4.59 -9.19 19.82
N HIS A 32 -4.50 -9.40 18.51
CA HIS A 32 -4.19 -10.72 17.97
C HIS A 32 -2.77 -11.20 18.34
N ALA A 33 -1.79 -10.28 18.35
CA ALA A 33 -0.44 -10.59 18.80
C ALA A 33 -0.42 -11.04 20.27
N LEU A 34 -1.15 -10.36 21.16
CA LEU A 34 -1.27 -10.73 22.57
C LEU A 34 -2.03 -12.05 22.79
N ALA A 35 -2.99 -12.36 21.92
CA ALA A 35 -3.72 -13.63 21.96
C ALA A 35 -2.85 -14.84 21.57
N GLY A 36 -1.59 -14.64 21.18
CA GLY A 36 -0.74 -15.73 20.67
C GLY A 36 -1.26 -16.33 19.36
N VAL A 37 -2.21 -15.65 18.71
CA VAL A 37 -2.58 -15.94 17.33
C VAL A 37 -1.43 -15.42 16.51
N GLU A 38 -0.68 -16.31 15.86
CA GLU A 38 0.19 -15.89 14.77
C GLU A 38 -0.72 -15.12 13.81
N VAL A 39 -0.59 -13.79 13.76
CA VAL A 39 -1.07 -12.98 12.65
C VAL A 39 -0.15 -13.31 11.48
N GLY A 40 -0.33 -14.53 10.99
CA GLY A 40 0.62 -15.33 10.24
C GLY A 40 0.44 -15.14 8.74
N LYS A 41 0.16 -13.91 8.33
CA LYS A 41 1.02 -13.33 7.31
C LYS A 41 1.54 -12.05 7.89
N LYS A 42 2.80 -12.10 8.35
CA LYS A 42 3.76 -10.99 8.32
C LYS A 42 3.18 -9.77 7.60
N ILE A 43 2.81 -8.71 8.32
CA ILE A 43 3.00 -7.37 7.77
C ILE A 43 4.49 -7.00 7.91
N SER A 44 5.39 -7.94 7.60
CA SER A 44 6.81 -7.70 7.36
C SER A 44 7.09 -7.56 5.85
N GLY A 45 6.07 -7.17 5.07
CA GLY A 45 6.09 -7.20 3.61
C GLY A 45 5.39 -6.04 2.91
N TYR A 46 4.89 -5.04 3.64
CA TYR A 46 4.54 -3.75 3.03
C TYR A 46 5.73 -2.78 3.00
N GLU A 47 6.95 -3.29 2.80
CA GLU A 47 7.64 -2.75 1.63
C GLU A 47 6.75 -3.11 0.44
N ARG A 48 5.73 -2.29 0.13
CA ARG A 48 5.32 -2.17 -1.28
C ARG A 48 6.65 -1.92 -1.95
N LYS A 49 7.21 -2.92 -2.65
CA LYS A 49 8.32 -2.69 -3.57
C LYS A 49 7.77 -1.62 -4.47
N ILE A 50 8.08 -0.36 -4.17
CA ILE A 50 7.54 0.78 -4.88
C ILE A 50 8.22 0.63 -6.22
N LYS A 51 7.52 0.00 -7.16
CA LYS A 51 8.04 -0.16 -8.50
C LYS A 51 8.14 1.26 -9.02
N PRO A 52 9.33 1.69 -9.48
CA PRO A 52 9.45 2.97 -10.12
C PRO A 52 8.44 3.05 -11.28
N ILE A 53 7.99 4.25 -11.58
CA ILE A 53 6.99 4.50 -12.60
C ILE A 53 7.69 5.22 -13.75
N HIS A 54 7.67 4.62 -14.93
CA HIS A 54 8.07 5.27 -16.15
C HIS A 54 6.93 6.17 -16.63
N ILE A 55 7.25 7.44 -16.88
CA ILE A 55 6.33 8.46 -17.36
C ILE A 55 6.72 8.79 -18.78
N PHE A 56 5.83 8.54 -19.72
CA PHE A 56 6.04 8.82 -21.13
C PHE A 56 5.14 9.97 -21.59
N LYS A 57 5.63 10.73 -22.57
CA LYS A 57 4.87 11.75 -23.29
C LYS A 57 5.05 11.50 -24.78
N ASP A 58 3.95 11.34 -25.51
CA ASP A 58 3.96 11.03 -26.94
C ASP A 58 4.86 9.82 -27.29
N GLY A 59 4.93 8.83 -26.38
CA GLY A 59 5.74 7.62 -26.52
C GLY A 59 7.21 7.75 -26.10
N VAL A 60 7.68 8.93 -25.68
CA VAL A 60 9.05 9.17 -25.22
C VAL A 60 9.11 9.16 -23.71
N LEU A 61 10.06 8.40 -23.13
CA LEU A 61 10.29 8.39 -21.67
C LEU A 61 10.81 9.76 -21.22
N VAL A 62 10.04 10.43 -20.37
CA VAL A 62 10.39 11.76 -19.85
C VAL A 62 11.03 11.65 -18.47
N MET A 63 10.53 10.74 -17.63
CA MET A 63 10.99 10.60 -16.25
C MET A 63 10.73 9.19 -15.72
N THR A 64 11.56 8.76 -14.77
CA THR A 64 11.30 7.59 -13.92
C THR A 64 11.11 8.06 -12.49
N ALA A 65 9.88 8.01 -12.00
CA ALA A 65 9.51 8.39 -10.65
C ALA A 65 9.72 7.22 -9.69
N GLN A 66 10.46 7.39 -8.61
CA GLN A 66 10.66 6.33 -7.61
C GLN A 66 9.40 6.11 -6.77
N ARG A 67 8.52 7.11 -6.70
CA ARG A 67 7.27 7.08 -5.95
C ARG A 67 6.16 7.80 -6.72
N ILE A 68 4.91 7.43 -6.43
CA ILE A 68 3.74 8.07 -7.06
C ILE A 68 3.65 9.58 -6.82
N GLY A 69 4.21 10.08 -5.70
CA GLY A 69 4.25 11.51 -5.39
C GLY A 69 5.09 12.30 -6.40
N GLU A 70 6.25 11.78 -6.79
CA GLU A 70 7.09 12.40 -7.83
C GLU A 70 6.38 12.41 -9.20
N ALA A 71 5.62 11.35 -9.51
CA ALA A 71 4.83 11.30 -10.73
C ALA A 71 3.70 12.34 -10.72
N GLU A 72 3.03 12.52 -9.58
CA GLU A 72 1.99 13.55 -9.39
C GLU A 72 2.54 14.97 -9.58
N GLU A 73 3.72 15.27 -9.03
CA GLU A 73 4.40 16.56 -9.22
C GLU A 73 4.82 16.77 -10.68
N CYS A 74 5.37 15.74 -11.33
CA CYS A 74 5.82 15.80 -12.72
C CYS A 74 4.66 16.07 -13.70
N VAL A 75 3.54 15.36 -13.56
CA VAL A 75 2.41 15.48 -14.49
C VAL A 75 1.33 16.45 -13.99
N ASN A 76 1.52 17.06 -12.82
CA ASN A 76 0.57 17.92 -12.13
C ASN A 76 -0.84 17.31 -12.12
N SER A 77 -0.96 16.07 -11.65
CA SER A 77 -2.22 15.32 -11.67
C SER A 77 -2.39 14.45 -10.44
N LYS A 78 -3.64 14.26 -10.02
CA LYS A 78 -3.97 13.46 -8.83
C LYS A 78 -3.47 12.03 -8.96
N ARG A 79 -2.91 11.48 -7.88
CA ARG A 79 -2.45 10.08 -7.77
C ARG A 79 -3.46 9.06 -8.30
N ASP A 80 -4.74 9.25 -7.99
CA ASP A 80 -5.81 8.33 -8.39
C ASP A 80 -5.94 8.20 -9.92
N SER A 81 -5.74 9.30 -10.64
CA SER A 81 -5.73 9.31 -12.12
C SER A 81 -4.54 8.52 -12.67
N ILE A 82 -3.38 8.64 -12.02
CA ILE A 82 -2.15 7.93 -12.40
C ILE A 82 -2.31 6.42 -12.14
N TYR A 83 -2.90 6.04 -11.00
CA TYR A 83 -3.21 4.63 -10.71
C TYR A 83 -4.16 4.01 -11.72
N LYS A 84 -5.18 4.74 -12.16
CA LYS A 84 -6.09 4.29 -13.22
C LYS A 84 -5.33 4.01 -14.52
N CYS A 85 -4.32 4.82 -14.85
CA CYS A 85 -3.44 4.52 -15.98
C CYS A 85 -2.59 3.27 -15.76
N LEU A 86 -1.94 3.16 -14.61
CA LEU A 86 -1.10 2.02 -14.27
C LEU A 86 -1.86 0.69 -14.17
N ARG A 87 -3.17 0.73 -13.96
CA ARG A 87 -4.07 -0.44 -13.96
C ARG A 87 -4.67 -0.75 -15.32
N GLY A 88 -4.41 0.08 -16.34
CA GLY A 88 -5.03 -0.05 -17.66
C GLY A 88 -6.49 0.41 -17.73
N GLU A 89 -7.05 0.94 -16.63
CA GLU A 89 -8.41 1.51 -16.60
C GLU A 89 -8.50 2.81 -17.42
N ARG A 90 -7.36 3.48 -17.63
CA ARG A 90 -7.27 4.73 -18.40
C ARG A 90 -6.04 4.73 -19.30
N ARG A 91 -6.20 5.13 -20.56
CA ARG A 91 -5.07 5.15 -21.52
C ARG A 91 -4.00 6.19 -21.18
N SER A 92 -4.40 7.40 -20.81
CA SER A 92 -3.47 8.51 -20.53
C SER A 92 -4.08 9.58 -19.64
N VAL A 93 -3.24 10.40 -19.01
CA VAL A 93 -3.61 11.57 -18.21
C VAL A 93 -2.80 12.77 -18.67
N LYS A 94 -3.48 13.84 -19.10
CA LYS A 94 -2.84 15.07 -19.59
C LYS A 94 -1.79 14.86 -20.70
N GLY A 95 -1.99 13.84 -21.55
CA GLY A 95 -1.04 13.47 -22.60
C GLY A 95 0.12 12.57 -22.16
N TYR A 96 0.17 12.20 -20.88
CA TYR A 96 1.17 11.28 -20.34
C TYR A 96 0.62 9.87 -20.22
N THR A 97 1.46 8.87 -20.51
CA THR A 97 1.22 7.45 -20.22
C THR A 97 2.18 6.97 -19.14
N PHE A 98 1.77 5.91 -18.42
CA PHE A 98 2.47 5.45 -17.23
C PHE A 98 2.60 3.94 -17.27
N GLU A 99 3.80 3.45 -16.97
CA GLU A 99 4.08 2.03 -16.87
C GLU A 99 4.93 1.78 -15.63
N TYR A 100 4.77 0.62 -15.01
CA TYR A 100 5.69 0.22 -13.96
C TYR A 100 7.03 -0.17 -14.59
N ALA A 101 8.11 0.41 -14.11
CA ALA A 101 9.46 -0.03 -14.45
C ALA A 101 9.59 -1.48 -13.99
N GLU A 102 9.66 -2.41 -14.93
CA GLU A 102 10.03 -3.78 -14.59
C GLU A 102 11.48 -3.77 -14.10
N ARG A 103 11.73 -4.42 -12.96
CA ARG A 103 13.10 -4.89 -12.69
C ARG A 103 13.37 -5.89 -13.79
N GLY A 104 14.32 -5.57 -14.68
CA GLY A 104 14.71 -6.41 -15.81
C GLY A 104 14.58 -7.89 -15.49
N GLY A 105 13.56 -8.50 -16.08
CA GLY A 105 13.38 -9.93 -16.18
C GLY A 105 13.51 -10.28 -17.64
N CYS A 106 14.75 -10.43 -18.11
CA CYS A 106 14.98 -11.43 -19.14
C CYS A 106 14.80 -12.78 -18.47
N ASN A 107 13.73 -13.50 -18.83
CA ASN A 107 13.71 -14.95 -19.08
C ASN A 107 12.30 -15.35 -19.54
#